data_AF-A0A1H4D5E7-F1
#
_entry.id   AF-A0A1H4D5E7-F1
#
_cell.length_a   1.000
_cell.length_b   1.000
_cell.length_c   1.000
_cell.angle_alpha   90.00
_cell.angle_beta   90.00
_cell.angle_gamma   90.00
#
_symmetry.space_group_name_H-M   'P 1'
#
loop_
_entity.id
_entity.type
_entity.pdbx_description
1 polymer ?
#
loop_
_entity_poly.entity_id
_entity_poly.type
_entity_poly.pdbx_seq_one_letter_code
_entity_poly.pdbx_strand_id
1 'polypeptide(L)'
;MGLFDFLKPKSKSRQFVSETAFNSNSDKQMQMTPQTLDQLRKLNVTADKELKLEYFFYTNTPDKAEKLASEIGKLNYTVQHGVSAGDKKLFIVTGWTTKMKMADEVVKQWTKQMCELGYKFDCEFDGWGTDPSQNDKTETTENSFEGLRNMAFTVTPEQLGLSFPSDKTVVYGVIMDWEMGGATATTVSYQTGDASLYLSSGGGFIGGGQHKNVNSAAKRFVSLAQTFLDKTTKVETTSLPSTDEVKFYLLTNKGIYEGQETIRNFENHSSSWLKLFEEGNNVLTELRKTSEN
;
A
#
# COMPACT_ATOMS: atom_id res chain seq x y z
N MET A 1 13.60 25.96 -52.54
CA MET A 1 13.24 25.41 -51.22
C MET A 1 11.74 25.46 -51.12
N GLY A 2 11.07 24.29 -51.11
CA GLY A 2 9.63 24.18 -51.27
C GLY A 2 8.88 24.32 -49.94
N LEU A 3 7.73 24.99 -49.99
CA LEU A 3 6.81 25.31 -48.88
C LEU A 3 6.06 24.09 -48.29
N PHE A 4 6.59 22.87 -48.43
CA PHE A 4 5.91 21.62 -48.06
C PHE A 4 6.81 20.60 -47.34
N ASP A 5 7.97 21.00 -46.82
CA ASP A 5 8.85 20.13 -46.03
C ASP A 5 8.32 19.82 -44.60
N PHE A 6 7.13 20.32 -44.24
CA PHE A 6 6.53 20.19 -42.91
C PHE A 6 5.68 18.92 -42.70
N LEU A 7 5.47 18.11 -43.74
CA LEU A 7 4.72 16.84 -43.67
C LEU A 7 5.64 15.62 -43.70
N LYS A 8 6.81 15.69 -43.04
CA LYS A 8 7.52 14.46 -42.67
C LYS A 8 6.76 13.82 -41.49
N PRO A 9 6.38 12.53 -41.57
CA PRO A 9 5.78 11.86 -40.43
C PRO A 9 6.76 11.95 -39.26
N LYS A 10 6.28 12.47 -38.13
CA LYS A 10 7.02 12.46 -36.87
C LYS A 10 7.52 11.04 -36.64
N SER A 11 8.84 10.91 -36.53
CA SER A 11 9.62 9.74 -36.09
C SER A 11 8.75 8.55 -35.65
N LYS A 12 8.73 7.47 -36.45
CA LYS A 12 8.31 6.14 -35.97
C LYS A 12 9.07 5.91 -34.66
N SER A 13 8.38 5.88 -33.51
CA SER A 13 9.07 5.75 -32.23
C SER A 13 9.94 4.49 -32.30
N ARG A 14 11.26 4.68 -32.21
CA ARG A 14 12.22 3.59 -32.14
C ARG A 14 11.76 2.60 -31.06
N GLN A 15 11.85 1.31 -31.36
CA GLN A 15 11.58 0.23 -30.41
C GLN A 15 12.28 0.55 -29.08
N PHE A 16 11.54 0.49 -27.98
CA PHE A 16 12.04 0.80 -26.65
C PHE A 16 13.07 -0.23 -26.19
N VAL A 17 12.75 -1.52 -26.36
CA VAL A 17 13.63 -2.63 -26.02
C VAL A 17 14.26 -3.17 -27.30
N SER A 18 15.57 -2.94 -27.49
CA SER A 18 16.29 -3.59 -28.59
C SER A 18 16.45 -5.10 -28.36
N GLU A 19 16.60 -5.89 -29.44
CA GLU A 19 16.86 -7.34 -29.34
C GLU A 19 18.09 -7.66 -28.48
N THR A 20 19.17 -6.88 -28.60
CA THR A 20 20.37 -7.05 -27.78
C THR A 20 20.10 -6.77 -26.30
N ALA A 21 19.32 -5.73 -25.99
CA ALA A 21 18.93 -5.43 -24.62
C ALA A 21 18.02 -6.53 -24.04
N PHE A 22 17.07 -7.03 -24.84
CA PHE A 22 16.23 -8.16 -24.47
C PHE A 22 17.05 -9.41 -24.15
N ASN A 23 17.96 -9.83 -25.06
CA ASN A 23 18.78 -11.02 -24.84
C ASN A 23 19.65 -10.87 -23.59
N SER A 24 20.32 -9.72 -23.44
CA SER A 24 21.16 -9.45 -22.26
C SER A 24 20.35 -9.43 -20.96
N ASN A 25 19.15 -8.86 -20.96
CA ASN A 25 18.28 -8.84 -19.78
C ASN A 25 17.74 -10.24 -19.48
N SER A 26 17.27 -10.98 -20.49
CA SER A 26 16.78 -12.35 -20.33
C SER A 26 17.86 -13.25 -19.72
N ASP A 27 19.09 -13.20 -20.22
CA ASP A 27 20.22 -13.95 -19.65
C ASP A 27 20.49 -13.57 -18.20
N LYS A 28 20.48 -12.27 -17.88
CA LYS A 28 20.66 -11.76 -16.52
C LYS A 28 19.55 -12.26 -15.59
N GLN A 29 18.28 -12.18 -16.00
CA GLN A 29 17.14 -12.66 -15.20
C GLN A 29 17.19 -14.17 -14.99
N MET A 30 17.60 -14.94 -16.00
CA MET A 30 17.78 -16.39 -15.91
C MET A 30 18.96 -16.79 -15.01
N GLN A 31 20.00 -15.96 -14.90
CA GLN A 31 21.10 -16.15 -13.97
C GLN A 31 20.73 -15.77 -12.52
N MET A 32 20.01 -14.66 -12.33
CA MET A 32 19.66 -14.14 -11.00
C MET A 32 18.53 -14.95 -10.35
N THR A 33 17.56 -15.44 -11.12
CA THR A 33 16.40 -16.19 -10.59
C THR A 33 16.79 -17.34 -9.63
N PRO A 34 17.69 -18.27 -9.99
CA PRO A 34 18.13 -19.30 -9.05
C PRO A 34 18.82 -18.73 -7.79
N GLN A 35 19.57 -17.64 -7.90
CA GLN A 35 20.21 -17.02 -6.74
C GLN A 35 19.17 -16.40 -5.79
N THR A 36 18.12 -15.77 -6.32
CA THR A 36 17.00 -15.26 -5.53
C THR A 36 16.27 -16.40 -4.83
N LEU A 37 16.01 -17.50 -5.53
CA LEU A 37 15.40 -18.70 -4.95
C LEU A 37 16.26 -19.30 -3.83
N ASP A 38 17.58 -19.36 -3.99
CA ASP A 38 18.51 -19.80 -2.95
C ASP A 38 18.42 -18.93 -1.68
N GLN A 39 18.27 -17.60 -1.82
CA GLN A 39 18.04 -16.73 -0.66
C GLN A 39 16.67 -17.01 -0.02
N LEU A 40 15.63 -17.25 -0.82
CA LEU A 40 14.30 -17.61 -0.30
C LEU A 40 14.32 -18.95 0.43
N ARG A 41 15.15 -19.92 0.01
CA ARG A 41 15.33 -21.19 0.73
C ARG A 41 15.88 -20.98 2.15
N LYS A 42 16.79 -20.03 2.34
CA LYS A 42 17.32 -19.67 3.66
C LYS A 42 16.24 -19.06 4.57
N LEU A 43 15.15 -18.56 3.99
CA LEU A 43 13.97 -18.04 4.69
C LEU A 43 12.84 -19.08 4.78
N ASN A 44 13.14 -20.37 4.65
CA ASN A 44 12.19 -21.49 4.71
C ASN A 44 11.08 -21.49 3.64
N VAL A 45 11.30 -20.83 2.50
CA VAL A 45 10.41 -20.97 1.33
C VAL A 45 10.77 -22.27 0.62
N THR A 46 9.99 -23.33 0.81
CA THR A 46 10.21 -24.61 0.13
C THR A 46 9.72 -24.58 -1.32
N ALA A 47 10.12 -25.57 -2.13
CA ALA A 47 9.68 -25.68 -3.53
C ALA A 47 8.16 -25.85 -3.68
N ASP A 48 7.50 -26.49 -2.70
CA ASP A 48 6.05 -26.66 -2.68
C ASP A 48 5.29 -25.48 -2.07
N LYS A 49 5.98 -24.51 -1.45
CA LYS A 49 5.32 -23.28 -0.98
C LYS A 49 4.79 -22.53 -2.20
N GLU A 50 3.52 -22.16 -2.17
CA GLU A 50 2.90 -21.37 -3.22
C GLU A 50 2.85 -19.90 -2.80
N LEU A 51 3.50 -19.01 -3.56
CA LEU A 51 3.50 -17.57 -3.31
C LEU A 51 3.06 -16.84 -4.58
N LYS A 52 2.62 -15.59 -4.42
CA LYS A 52 2.47 -14.66 -5.53
C LYS A 52 3.79 -13.95 -5.77
N LEU A 53 4.10 -13.68 -7.02
CA LEU A 53 5.24 -12.88 -7.42
C LEU A 53 4.75 -11.49 -7.84
N GLU A 54 5.33 -10.45 -7.26
CA GLU A 54 5.18 -9.09 -7.75
C GLU A 54 6.11 -8.92 -8.95
N TYR A 55 5.64 -8.30 -10.03
CA TYR A 55 6.42 -8.10 -11.25
C TYR A 55 6.47 -6.64 -11.65
N PHE A 56 7.53 -6.27 -12.39
CA PHE A 56 7.75 -4.90 -12.84
C PHE A 56 8.20 -4.88 -14.30
N PHE A 57 7.52 -4.06 -15.09
CA PHE A 57 7.89 -3.75 -16.46
C PHE A 57 7.96 -2.25 -16.66
N TYR A 58 8.86 -1.80 -17.55
CA TYR A 58 8.96 -0.41 -17.96
C TYR A 58 8.85 -0.25 -19.48
N THR A 59 8.28 0.88 -19.91
CA THR A 59 8.23 1.26 -21.32
C THR A 59 8.23 2.79 -21.48
N ASN A 60 8.37 3.29 -22.71
CA ASN A 60 8.46 4.72 -23.01
C ASN A 60 7.15 5.37 -23.48
N THR A 61 6.05 4.62 -23.57
CA THR A 61 4.75 5.16 -23.98
C THR A 61 3.60 4.52 -23.21
N PRO A 62 2.52 5.27 -22.90
CA PRO A 62 1.38 4.73 -22.17
C PRO A 62 0.67 3.61 -22.96
N ASP A 63 0.54 3.74 -24.28
CA ASP A 63 -0.13 2.75 -25.14
C ASP A 63 0.53 1.36 -25.09
N LYS A 64 1.86 1.29 -24.95
CA LYS A 64 2.59 0.01 -24.79
C LYS A 64 2.31 -0.60 -23.42
N ALA A 65 2.31 0.23 -22.38
CA ALA A 65 2.02 -0.20 -21.02
C ALA A 65 0.59 -0.76 -20.90
N GLU A 66 -0.39 -0.07 -21.48
CA GLU A 66 -1.79 -0.51 -21.49
C GLU A 66 -1.99 -1.83 -22.26
N LYS A 67 -1.32 -2.00 -23.41
CA LYS A 67 -1.38 -3.25 -24.20
C LYS A 67 -0.76 -4.42 -23.44
N LEU A 68 0.41 -4.23 -22.83
CA LEU A 68 1.02 -5.26 -22.00
C LEU A 68 0.11 -5.59 -20.80
N ALA A 69 -0.42 -4.58 -20.11
CA ALA A 69 -1.31 -4.76 -18.98
C ALA A 69 -2.55 -5.59 -19.35
N SER A 70 -3.14 -5.33 -20.52
CA SER A 70 -4.27 -6.10 -21.04
C SER A 70 -3.92 -7.58 -21.29
N GLU A 71 -2.72 -7.89 -21.80
CA GLU A 71 -2.31 -9.29 -21.96
C GLU A 71 -2.01 -9.97 -20.63
N ILE A 72 -1.38 -9.27 -19.68
CA ILE A 72 -1.11 -9.83 -18.36
C ILE A 72 -2.43 -10.10 -17.61
N GLY A 73 -3.44 -9.24 -17.75
CA GLY A 73 -4.77 -9.45 -17.17
C GLY A 73 -5.43 -10.76 -17.65
N LYS A 74 -5.13 -11.24 -18.86
CA LYS A 74 -5.64 -12.53 -19.36
C LYS A 74 -5.01 -13.74 -18.67
N LEU A 75 -3.89 -13.55 -17.98
CA LEU A 75 -3.25 -14.58 -17.14
C LEU A 75 -3.90 -14.67 -15.75
N ASN A 76 -4.97 -13.90 -15.49
CA ASN A 76 -5.63 -13.79 -14.19
C ASN A 76 -4.74 -13.20 -13.09
N TYR A 77 -3.79 -12.35 -13.48
CA TYR A 77 -2.91 -11.61 -12.58
C TYR A 77 -3.56 -10.26 -12.22
N THR A 78 -3.26 -9.74 -11.03
CA THR A 78 -3.61 -8.34 -10.74
C THR A 78 -2.66 -7.46 -11.52
N VAL A 79 -3.15 -6.38 -12.13
CA VAL A 79 -2.31 -5.53 -12.97
C VAL A 79 -2.72 -4.07 -12.86
N GLN A 80 -1.72 -3.20 -12.78
CA GLN A 80 -1.84 -1.75 -12.81
C GLN A 80 -0.78 -1.19 -13.77
N HIS A 81 -1.09 -0.05 -14.39
CA HIS A 81 -0.12 0.67 -15.20
C HIS A 81 -0.26 2.17 -15.02
N GLY A 82 0.83 2.90 -15.21
CA GLY A 82 0.86 4.34 -15.00
C GLY A 82 2.21 4.96 -15.30
N VAL A 83 2.38 6.22 -14.92
CA VAL A 83 3.69 6.90 -15.00
C VAL A 83 4.59 6.34 -13.90
N SER A 84 5.85 6.03 -14.23
CA SER A 84 6.83 5.58 -13.25
C SER A 84 7.13 6.69 -12.23
N ALA A 85 7.17 6.33 -10.94
CA ALA A 85 7.47 7.29 -9.87
C ALA A 85 8.92 7.81 -9.94
N GLY A 86 9.86 6.95 -10.36
CA GLY A 86 11.30 7.29 -10.43
C GLY A 86 11.71 8.04 -11.69
N ASP A 87 10.97 7.86 -12.80
CA ASP A 87 11.19 8.60 -14.05
C ASP A 87 9.86 8.90 -14.75
N LYS A 88 9.48 10.19 -14.75
CA LYS A 88 8.22 10.65 -15.38
C LYS A 88 8.18 10.48 -16.90
N LYS A 89 9.29 10.09 -17.54
CA LYS A 89 9.35 9.75 -18.98
C LYS A 89 9.07 8.27 -19.24
N LEU A 90 9.06 7.45 -18.20
CA LEU A 90 8.78 6.02 -18.28
C LEU A 90 7.39 5.71 -17.75
N PHE A 91 6.83 4.63 -18.26
CA PHE A 91 5.57 4.06 -17.82
C PHE A 91 5.86 2.69 -17.22
N ILE A 92 5.20 2.41 -16.11
CA ILE A 92 5.33 1.15 -15.36
C ILE A 92 4.11 0.28 -15.60
N VAL A 93 4.31 -1.03 -15.71
CA VAL A 93 3.27 -2.06 -15.57
C VAL A 93 3.69 -2.98 -14.43
N THR A 94 2.85 -3.10 -13.41
CA THR A 94 3.15 -3.87 -12.22
C THR A 94 1.90 -4.52 -11.64
N GLY A 95 2.08 -5.49 -10.76
CA GLY A 95 1.01 -6.27 -10.16
C GLY A 95 1.51 -7.60 -9.65
N TRP A 96 0.58 -8.52 -9.37
CA TRP A 96 0.87 -9.79 -8.70
C TRP A 96 0.34 -10.97 -9.50
N THR A 97 1.13 -12.04 -9.58
CA THR A 97 0.68 -13.32 -10.11
C THR A 97 -0.42 -13.93 -9.24
N THR A 98 -1.14 -14.92 -9.77
CA THR A 98 -1.77 -15.92 -8.89
C THR A 98 -0.70 -16.68 -8.11
N LYS A 99 -1.09 -17.36 -7.03
CA LYS A 99 -0.19 -18.28 -6.32
C LYS A 99 0.41 -19.29 -7.30
N MET A 100 1.72 -19.46 -7.21
CA MET A 100 2.46 -20.44 -7.98
C MET A 100 3.50 -21.10 -7.09
N LYS A 101 3.81 -22.36 -7.36
CA LYS A 101 4.84 -23.09 -6.63
C LYS A 101 6.18 -22.39 -6.77
N MET A 102 6.87 -22.19 -5.66
CA MET A 102 8.22 -21.64 -5.61
C MET A 102 9.27 -22.68 -6.01
N ALA A 103 8.93 -23.66 -6.84
CA ALA A 103 9.85 -24.63 -7.39
C ALA A 103 10.74 -23.96 -8.45
N ASP A 104 12.03 -24.31 -8.46
CA ASP A 104 13.03 -23.63 -9.28
C ASP A 104 12.68 -23.57 -10.77
N GLU A 105 12.22 -24.69 -11.32
CA GLU A 105 11.88 -24.76 -12.73
C GLU A 105 10.61 -23.95 -13.06
N VAL A 106 9.63 -23.93 -12.14
CA VAL A 106 8.38 -23.19 -12.30
C VAL A 106 8.66 -21.68 -12.38
N VAL A 107 9.45 -21.17 -11.43
CA VAL A 107 9.78 -19.73 -11.40
C VAL A 107 10.72 -19.36 -12.54
N LYS A 108 11.71 -20.19 -12.89
CA LYS A 108 12.58 -19.94 -14.05
C LYS A 108 11.81 -19.87 -15.38
N GLN A 109 10.90 -20.81 -15.61
CA GLN A 109 10.07 -20.81 -16.82
C GLN A 109 9.16 -19.59 -16.87
N TRP A 110 8.55 -19.22 -15.73
CA TRP A 110 7.75 -18.02 -15.64
C TRP A 110 8.56 -16.74 -15.88
N THR A 111 9.75 -16.61 -15.28
CA THR A 111 10.65 -15.46 -15.51
C THR A 111 10.96 -15.32 -17.00
N LYS A 112 11.29 -16.43 -17.67
CA LYS A 112 11.55 -16.44 -19.11
C LYS A 112 10.34 -15.97 -19.91
N GLN A 113 9.14 -16.48 -19.59
CA GLN A 113 7.90 -16.07 -20.23
C GLN A 113 7.63 -14.57 -20.03
N MET A 114 7.93 -14.01 -18.86
CA MET A 114 7.76 -12.58 -18.60
C MET A 114 8.75 -11.73 -19.40
N CYS A 115 10.02 -12.14 -19.52
CA CYS A 115 10.98 -11.50 -20.42
C CYS A 115 10.45 -11.48 -21.87
N GLU A 116 10.00 -12.63 -22.39
CA GLU A 116 9.49 -12.78 -23.76
C GLU A 116 8.22 -11.96 -23.99
N LEU A 117 7.30 -11.96 -23.01
CA LEU A 117 6.05 -11.20 -23.07
C LEU A 117 6.34 -9.69 -23.07
N GLY A 118 7.21 -9.21 -22.18
CA GLY A 118 7.63 -7.82 -22.15
C GLY A 118 8.19 -7.39 -23.51
N TYR A 119 9.14 -8.14 -24.05
CA TYR A 119 9.76 -7.82 -25.34
C TYR A 119 8.75 -7.79 -26.49
N LYS A 120 7.81 -8.74 -26.52
CA LYS A 120 6.72 -8.78 -27.53
C LYS A 120 5.88 -7.50 -27.53
N PHE A 121 5.70 -6.86 -26.39
CA PHE A 121 4.95 -5.60 -26.23
C PHE A 121 5.85 -4.37 -26.08
N ASP A 122 7.14 -4.51 -26.41
CA ASP A 122 8.12 -3.44 -26.34
C ASP A 122 8.22 -2.78 -24.95
N CYS A 123 8.24 -3.65 -23.94
CA CYS A 123 8.37 -3.34 -22.52
C CYS A 123 9.53 -4.16 -21.92
N GLU A 124 10.38 -3.53 -21.13
CA GLU A 124 11.48 -4.20 -20.45
C GLU A 124 10.97 -4.83 -19.16
N PHE A 125 11.18 -6.13 -18.98
CA PHE A 125 10.95 -6.80 -17.70
C PHE A 125 12.12 -6.50 -16.76
N ASP A 126 11.88 -5.72 -15.73
CA ASP A 126 12.92 -5.28 -14.78
C ASP A 126 13.21 -6.36 -13.72
N GLY A 127 12.17 -7.08 -13.31
CA GLY A 127 12.32 -8.19 -12.38
C GLY A 127 11.04 -8.51 -11.64
N TRP A 128 11.21 -9.34 -10.62
CA TRP A 128 10.14 -9.79 -9.76
C TRP A 128 10.60 -9.88 -8.31
N GLY A 129 9.63 -9.83 -7.39
CA GLY A 129 9.82 -9.98 -5.97
C GLY A 129 8.72 -10.84 -5.34
N THR A 130 8.90 -11.22 -4.09
CA THR A 130 7.88 -11.92 -3.31
C THR A 130 8.09 -11.66 -1.83
N ASP A 131 7.01 -11.60 -1.06
CA ASP A 131 7.06 -11.73 0.39
C ASP A 131 7.04 -13.23 0.77
N PRO A 132 8.07 -13.77 1.45
CA PRO A 132 8.10 -15.15 1.94
C PRO A 132 6.96 -15.52 2.89
N SER A 133 6.32 -14.53 3.53
CA SER A 133 5.30 -14.70 4.56
C SER A 133 3.85 -14.69 4.06
N GLN A 134 3.62 -14.68 2.73
CA GLN A 134 2.27 -14.61 2.13
C GLN A 134 1.31 -15.76 2.48
N ASN A 135 1.80 -16.86 3.07
CA ASN A 135 0.95 -17.96 3.56
C ASN A 135 0.86 -18.04 5.09
N ASP A 136 1.70 -17.27 5.81
CA ASP A 136 1.56 -17.09 7.26
C ASP A 136 0.59 -15.96 7.60
N LYS A 137 0.09 -15.29 6.56
CA LYS A 137 -1.05 -14.38 6.57
C LYS A 137 -1.99 -14.84 5.47
N THR A 138 -3.17 -15.33 5.85
CA THR A 138 -4.27 -15.66 4.95
C THR A 138 -4.39 -14.64 3.82
N GLU A 139 -4.43 -15.16 2.58
CA GLU A 139 -4.79 -14.42 1.39
C GLU A 139 -6.11 -13.68 1.60
N THR A 140 -6.05 -12.35 1.61
CA THR A 140 -7.22 -11.54 1.30
C THR A 140 -6.76 -10.18 0.81
N THR A 141 -6.81 -9.96 -0.50
CA THR A 141 -6.79 -8.61 -1.08
C THR A 141 -8.09 -7.82 -0.79
N GLU A 142 -9.06 -8.44 -0.10
CA GLU A 142 -10.18 -7.77 0.59
C GLU A 142 -9.97 -7.58 2.10
N ASN A 143 -8.94 -8.18 2.72
CA ASN A 143 -8.84 -8.27 4.20
C ASN A 143 -7.40 -8.14 4.72
N SER A 144 -6.52 -7.46 3.94
CA SER A 144 -5.33 -6.81 4.52
C SER A 144 -5.71 -5.51 5.21
N PHE A 145 -6.50 -4.64 4.55
CA PHE A 145 -7.03 -3.43 5.16
C PHE A 145 -7.97 -3.78 6.31
N GLU A 146 -9.00 -4.59 6.08
CA GLU A 146 -9.95 -4.97 7.13
C GLU A 146 -9.25 -5.75 8.25
N GLY A 147 -8.33 -6.67 7.92
CA GLY A 147 -7.58 -7.43 8.91
C GLY A 147 -6.67 -6.56 9.78
N LEU A 148 -5.93 -5.62 9.19
CA LEU A 148 -5.09 -4.67 9.93
C LEU A 148 -5.93 -3.70 10.76
N ARG A 149 -7.03 -3.19 10.20
CA ARG A 149 -7.98 -2.33 10.90
C ARG A 149 -8.60 -3.06 12.08
N ASN A 150 -9.09 -4.29 11.88
CA ASN A 150 -9.64 -5.14 12.94
C ASN A 150 -8.60 -5.44 14.01
N MET A 151 -7.36 -5.76 13.61
CA MET A 151 -6.25 -5.94 14.56
C MET A 151 -6.07 -4.68 15.42
N ALA A 152 -6.08 -3.49 14.81
CA ALA A 152 -5.96 -2.23 15.54
C ALA A 152 -7.10 -2.02 16.54
N PHE A 153 -8.34 -2.36 16.18
CA PHE A 153 -9.48 -2.30 17.11
C PHE A 153 -9.40 -3.28 18.28
N THR A 154 -8.69 -4.40 18.12
CA THR A 154 -8.57 -5.44 19.15
C THR A 154 -7.39 -5.26 20.10
N VAL A 155 -6.50 -4.29 19.85
CA VAL A 155 -5.35 -4.02 20.73
C VAL A 155 -5.84 -3.61 22.11
N THR A 156 -5.40 -4.30 23.16
CA THR A 156 -5.77 -3.99 24.54
C THR A 156 -4.72 -3.13 25.24
N PRO A 157 -5.07 -2.39 26.32
CA PRO A 157 -4.10 -1.69 27.14
C PRO A 157 -2.93 -2.57 27.61
N GLU A 158 -3.21 -3.81 28.02
CA GLU A 158 -2.22 -4.74 28.56
C GLU A 158 -1.19 -5.14 27.50
N GLN A 159 -1.61 -5.34 26.25
CA GLN A 159 -0.72 -5.62 25.12
C GLN A 159 0.24 -4.46 24.83
N LEU A 160 -0.17 -3.24 25.13
CA LEU A 160 0.65 -2.03 25.03
C LEU A 160 1.50 -1.77 26.29
N GLY A 161 1.41 -2.63 27.31
CA GLY A 161 2.07 -2.43 28.61
C GLY A 161 1.48 -1.26 29.43
N LEU A 162 0.23 -0.89 29.16
CA LEU A 162 -0.48 0.18 29.84
C LEU A 162 -1.37 -0.39 30.95
N SER A 163 -1.52 0.38 32.02
CA SER A 163 -2.47 0.09 33.11
C SER A 163 -3.21 1.36 33.47
N PHE A 164 -4.51 1.25 33.70
CA PHE A 164 -5.38 2.40 33.94
C PHE A 164 -6.18 2.26 35.24
N PRO A 165 -6.45 3.38 35.93
CA PRO A 165 -7.38 3.41 37.06
C PRO A 165 -8.79 2.97 36.61
N SER A 166 -9.48 2.19 37.44
CA SER A 166 -10.83 1.69 37.15
C SER A 166 -11.93 2.76 37.24
N ASP A 167 -11.69 3.83 38.00
CA ASP A 167 -12.62 4.94 38.22
C ASP A 167 -12.70 5.89 37.01
N LYS A 168 -11.70 5.90 36.13
CA LYS A 168 -11.61 6.81 34.97
C LYS A 168 -11.80 6.09 33.64
N THR A 169 -12.38 6.79 32.67
CA THR A 169 -12.37 6.37 31.27
C THR A 169 -11.18 7.04 30.58
N VAL A 170 -10.18 6.24 30.22
CA VAL A 170 -8.92 6.71 29.63
C VAL A 170 -8.84 6.24 28.18
N VAL A 171 -8.64 7.19 27.26
CA VAL A 171 -8.37 6.93 25.84
C VAL A 171 -6.90 6.51 25.71
N TYR A 172 -6.67 5.31 25.17
CA TYR A 172 -5.33 4.77 24.94
C TYR A 172 -5.00 4.59 23.45
N GLY A 173 -6.02 4.65 22.59
CA GLY A 173 -5.87 4.56 21.15
C GLY A 173 -6.90 5.40 20.42
N VAL A 174 -6.55 5.83 19.22
CA VAL A 174 -7.42 6.56 18.31
C VAL A 174 -7.29 5.95 16.92
N ILE A 175 -8.43 5.63 16.32
CA ILE A 175 -8.51 5.21 14.93
C ILE A 175 -9.36 6.24 14.19
N MET A 176 -8.79 6.88 13.18
CA MET A 176 -9.47 7.84 12.32
C MET A 176 -9.64 7.21 10.94
N ASP A 177 -10.88 6.92 10.57
CA ASP A 177 -11.23 6.48 9.22
C ASP A 177 -11.74 7.68 8.42
N TRP A 178 -11.12 7.92 7.28
CA TRP A 178 -11.48 9.00 6.37
C TRP A 178 -11.83 8.43 4.99
N GLU A 179 -13.08 8.61 4.57
CA GLU A 179 -13.51 8.31 3.20
C GLU A 179 -12.97 9.37 2.22
N MET A 180 -12.34 8.89 1.15
CA MET A 180 -11.68 9.71 0.13
C MET A 180 -11.88 9.11 -1.26
N GLY A 181 -12.95 9.51 -1.95
CA GLY A 181 -13.12 9.23 -3.37
C GLY A 181 -13.28 7.75 -3.71
N GLY A 182 -14.02 7.00 -2.89
CA GLY A 182 -14.30 5.58 -3.07
C GLY A 182 -13.31 4.65 -2.36
N ALA A 183 -12.38 5.20 -1.58
CA ALA A 183 -11.46 4.46 -0.72
C ALA A 183 -11.46 5.03 0.70
N THR A 184 -10.96 4.26 1.67
CA THR A 184 -10.84 4.68 3.07
C THR A 184 -9.37 4.67 3.48
N ALA A 185 -8.94 5.77 4.11
CA ALA A 185 -7.67 5.85 4.81
C ALA A 185 -7.91 5.72 6.32
N THR A 186 -7.30 4.72 6.94
CA THR A 186 -7.37 4.47 8.39
C THR A 186 -6.04 4.87 9.02
N THR A 187 -6.05 5.93 9.84
CA THR A 187 -4.91 6.33 10.66
C THR A 187 -5.09 5.79 12.08
N VAL A 188 -4.11 5.03 12.55
CA VAL A 188 -4.09 4.42 13.89
C VAL A 188 -3.03 5.09 14.73
N SER A 189 -3.32 5.39 15.99
CA SER A 189 -2.34 5.86 16.97
C SER A 189 -2.64 5.36 18.37
N TYR A 190 -1.60 5.02 19.13
CA TYR A 190 -1.70 4.59 20.53
C TYR A 190 -0.91 5.50 21.46
N GLN A 191 -1.27 5.50 22.75
CA GLN A 191 -0.66 6.33 23.79
C GLN A 191 0.85 6.05 23.97
N THR A 192 1.31 4.86 23.57
CA THR A 192 2.72 4.46 23.50
C THR A 192 3.51 5.23 22.42
N GLY A 193 2.80 5.82 21.45
CA GLY A 193 3.34 6.52 20.29
C GLY A 193 3.44 5.64 19.04
N ASP A 194 2.94 4.41 19.10
CA ASP A 194 2.76 3.58 17.91
C ASP A 194 1.74 4.22 16.97
N ALA A 195 2.03 4.23 15.68
CA ALA A 195 1.13 4.73 14.66
C ALA A 195 1.26 3.98 13.34
N SER A 196 0.17 3.95 12.57
CA SER A 196 0.11 3.32 11.25
C SER A 196 -0.92 4.01 10.36
N LEU A 197 -0.79 3.81 9.05
CA LEU A 197 -1.77 4.17 8.02
C LEU A 197 -2.13 2.91 7.24
N TYR A 198 -3.42 2.61 7.11
CA TYR A 198 -3.92 1.56 6.23
C TYR A 198 -4.79 2.18 5.14
N LEU A 199 -4.63 1.73 3.89
CA LEU A 199 -5.42 2.21 2.77
C LEU A 199 -6.28 1.07 2.23
N SER A 200 -7.59 1.28 2.11
CA SER A 200 -8.49 0.26 1.56
C SER A 200 -8.23 0.00 0.07
N SER A 201 -7.63 0.96 -0.64
CA SER A 201 -7.10 0.81 -1.99
C SER A 201 -5.83 -0.06 -2.07
N GLY A 202 -5.33 -0.54 -0.94
CA GLY A 202 -4.07 -1.25 -0.81
C GLY A 202 -2.91 -0.34 -0.41
N GLY A 203 -1.89 -0.94 0.22
CA GLY A 203 -0.72 -0.25 0.75
C GLY A 203 -0.97 0.43 2.10
N GLY A 204 -0.04 1.31 2.49
CA GLY A 204 -0.06 2.02 3.77
C GLY A 204 1.32 2.05 4.44
N PHE A 205 1.34 2.52 5.68
CA PHE A 205 2.53 2.57 6.54
C PHE A 205 2.25 1.77 7.81
N ILE A 206 2.84 0.60 7.95
CA ILE A 206 2.65 -0.26 9.12
C ILE A 206 3.83 -0.04 10.07
N GLY A 207 3.54 0.48 11.27
CA GLY A 207 4.54 0.68 12.32
C GLY A 207 5.54 1.80 12.00
N GLY A 208 5.14 3.04 12.24
CA GLY A 208 6.03 4.21 12.20
C GLY A 208 6.50 4.72 13.56
N GLY A 209 6.00 4.14 14.66
CA GLY A 209 6.19 4.65 16.02
C GLY A 209 7.63 4.70 16.53
N GLN A 210 8.56 3.98 15.88
CA GLN A 210 10.00 4.05 16.11
C GLN A 210 10.62 5.38 15.67
N HIS A 211 10.00 6.08 14.73
CA HIS A 211 10.46 7.40 14.29
C HIS A 211 9.99 8.46 15.30
N LYS A 212 10.93 9.24 15.84
CA LYS A 212 10.67 10.19 16.95
C LYS A 212 9.56 11.20 16.63
N ASN A 213 9.51 11.67 15.39
CA ASN A 213 8.49 12.58 14.87
C ASN A 213 7.10 11.94 14.86
N VAL A 214 6.98 10.71 14.33
CA VAL A 214 5.74 9.93 14.32
C VAL A 214 5.29 9.62 15.75
N ASN A 215 6.20 9.16 16.61
CA ASN A 215 5.92 8.85 18.01
C ASN A 215 5.31 10.05 18.75
N SER A 216 5.90 11.23 18.55
CA SER A 216 5.46 12.46 19.18
C SER A 216 4.08 12.91 18.66
N ALA A 217 3.83 12.76 17.36
CA ALA A 217 2.54 13.09 16.76
C ALA A 217 1.44 12.15 17.27
N ALA A 218 1.69 10.84 17.30
CA ALA A 218 0.75 9.84 17.79
C ALA A 218 0.32 10.10 19.24
N LYS A 219 1.29 10.42 20.12
CA LYS A 219 1.03 10.76 21.52
C LYS A 219 0.17 12.02 21.67
N ARG A 220 0.42 13.06 20.86
CA ARG A 220 -0.40 14.28 20.86
C ARG A 220 -1.82 14.00 20.39
N PHE A 221 -1.96 13.20 19.33
CA PHE A 221 -3.26 12.83 18.79
C PHE A 221 -4.12 12.09 19.81
N VAL A 222 -3.57 11.06 20.47
CA VAL A 222 -4.28 10.32 21.52
C VAL A 222 -4.59 11.18 22.75
N SER A 223 -3.64 12.02 23.18
CA SER A 223 -3.85 12.96 24.29
C SER A 223 -4.97 13.95 24.00
N LEU A 224 -5.03 14.50 22.80
CA LEU A 224 -6.10 15.42 22.39
C LEU A 224 -7.44 14.69 22.34
N ALA A 225 -7.47 13.45 21.82
CA ALA A 225 -8.70 12.69 21.68
C ALA A 225 -9.41 12.43 23.02
N GLN A 226 -8.68 12.36 24.13
CA GLN A 226 -9.26 12.28 25.48
C GLN A 226 -10.24 13.43 25.76
N THR A 227 -10.01 14.63 25.20
CA THR A 227 -10.86 15.82 25.40
C THR A 227 -12.12 15.81 24.53
N PHE A 228 -12.29 14.79 23.68
CA PHE A 228 -13.46 14.60 22.81
C PHE A 228 -14.40 13.50 23.28
N LEU A 229 -14.06 12.82 24.39
CA LEU A 229 -14.83 11.68 24.89
C LEU A 229 -16.28 12.03 25.29
N ASP A 230 -16.54 13.28 25.67
CA ASP A 230 -17.88 13.79 25.98
C ASP A 230 -18.74 14.04 24.74
N LYS A 231 -18.12 14.07 23.54
CA LYS A 231 -18.78 14.24 22.24
C LYS A 231 -18.96 12.92 21.48
N THR A 232 -18.51 11.81 22.03
CA THR A 232 -18.63 10.49 21.41
C THR A 232 -19.74 9.66 22.05
N THR A 233 -20.14 8.60 21.37
CA THR A 233 -21.07 7.60 21.89
C THR A 233 -20.41 6.24 21.95
N LYS A 234 -20.70 5.45 22.97
CA LYS A 234 -20.15 4.10 23.08
C LYS A 234 -20.75 3.21 21.97
N VAL A 235 -19.90 2.44 21.30
CA VAL A 235 -20.29 1.55 20.20
C VAL A 235 -19.76 0.14 20.41
N GLU A 236 -20.48 -0.84 19.88
CA GLU A 236 -20.08 -2.26 19.86
C GLU A 236 -19.59 -2.70 18.46
N THR A 237 -19.77 -1.86 17.44
CA THR A 237 -19.40 -2.14 16.05
C THR A 237 -18.60 -0.98 15.46
N THR A 238 -17.64 -1.29 14.59
CA THR A 238 -16.71 -0.33 14.00
C THR A 238 -16.91 -0.24 12.49
N SER A 239 -18.05 0.31 12.08
CA SER A 239 -18.41 0.46 10.66
C SER A 239 -17.47 1.41 9.90
N LEU A 240 -17.35 1.29 8.58
CA LEU A 240 -16.61 2.28 7.80
C LEU A 240 -17.39 3.62 7.71
N PRO A 241 -16.72 4.75 7.45
CA PRO A 241 -17.39 6.00 7.14
C PRO A 241 -18.22 5.89 5.86
N SER A 242 -19.31 6.64 5.79
CA SER A 242 -20.05 6.85 4.55
C SER A 242 -19.28 7.81 3.62
N THR A 243 -19.79 8.04 2.40
CA THR A 243 -19.22 9.04 1.48
C THR A 243 -19.11 10.41 2.15
N ASP A 244 -17.98 11.09 1.97
CA ASP A 244 -17.68 12.42 2.52
C ASP A 244 -17.67 12.48 4.06
N GLU A 245 -17.45 11.36 4.74
CA GLU A 245 -17.45 11.26 6.20
C GLU A 245 -16.07 10.90 6.77
N VAL A 246 -15.81 11.40 7.98
CA VAL A 246 -14.70 11.00 8.84
C VAL A 246 -15.27 10.43 10.13
N LYS A 247 -14.80 9.24 10.53
CA LYS A 247 -15.11 8.63 11.82
C LYS A 247 -13.88 8.57 12.71
N PHE A 248 -14.06 8.92 13.97
CA PHE A 248 -13.09 8.81 15.03
C PHE A 248 -13.55 7.76 16.02
N TYR A 249 -12.73 6.75 16.22
CA TYR A 249 -12.92 5.74 17.25
C TYR A 249 -11.89 5.95 18.36
N LEU A 250 -12.39 6.17 19.57
CA LEU A 250 -11.61 6.33 20.78
C LEU A 250 -11.61 5.00 21.52
N LEU A 251 -10.46 4.33 21.53
CA LEU A 251 -10.26 3.08 22.24
C LEU A 251 -9.99 3.42 23.71
N THR A 252 -10.84 2.93 24.61
CA THR A 252 -10.75 3.23 26.04
C THR A 252 -10.74 1.97 26.90
N ASN A 253 -10.30 2.10 28.15
CA ASN A 253 -10.41 1.03 29.14
C ASN A 253 -11.85 0.63 29.50
N LYS A 254 -12.89 1.31 28.96
CA LYS A 254 -14.32 0.99 29.19
C LYS A 254 -15.10 0.69 27.90
N GLY A 255 -14.39 0.46 26.78
CA GLY A 255 -14.95 0.16 25.47
C GLY A 255 -14.56 1.18 24.41
N ILE A 256 -15.13 1.04 23.22
CA ILE A 256 -14.86 1.91 22.07
C ILE A 256 -15.95 2.99 22.01
N TYR A 257 -15.54 4.23 21.77
CA TYR A 257 -16.44 5.35 21.59
C TYR A 257 -16.26 5.96 20.21
N GLU A 258 -17.35 6.22 19.50
CA GLU A 258 -17.36 6.77 18.14
C GLU A 258 -17.83 8.22 18.13
N GLY A 259 -17.15 9.05 17.35
CA GLY A 259 -17.62 10.34 16.89
C GLY A 259 -17.45 10.44 15.38
N GLN A 260 -18.32 11.16 14.69
CA GLN A 260 -18.28 11.31 13.24
C GLN A 260 -18.55 12.74 12.82
N GLU A 261 -18.09 13.10 11.63
CA GLU A 261 -18.26 14.42 11.05
C GLU A 261 -18.17 14.36 9.52
N THR A 262 -18.85 15.29 8.84
CA THR A 262 -18.77 15.45 7.38
C THR A 262 -17.52 16.24 6.99
N ILE A 263 -16.81 15.79 5.95
CA ILE A 263 -15.56 16.39 5.47
C ILE A 263 -15.70 17.90 5.18
N ARG A 264 -16.84 18.30 4.62
CA ARG A 264 -17.16 19.71 4.31
C ARG A 264 -17.08 20.64 5.53
N ASN A 265 -17.40 20.13 6.72
CA ASN A 265 -17.33 20.91 7.97
C ASN A 265 -15.90 21.09 8.47
N PHE A 266 -14.96 20.24 8.04
CA PHE A 266 -13.53 20.48 8.22
C PHE A 266 -13.02 21.52 7.22
N GLU A 267 -13.39 21.38 5.94
CA GLU A 267 -12.96 22.28 4.86
C GLU A 267 -13.36 23.75 5.08
N ASN A 268 -14.54 23.98 5.66
CA ASN A 268 -15.04 25.32 5.96
C ASN A 268 -14.67 25.81 7.39
N HIS A 269 -13.90 25.01 8.14
CA HIS A 269 -13.51 25.24 9.54
C HIS A 269 -14.66 25.44 10.53
N SER A 270 -15.86 24.90 10.26
CA SER A 270 -17.02 25.03 11.18
C SER A 270 -17.15 23.88 12.17
N SER A 271 -16.44 22.76 11.96
CA SER A 271 -16.56 21.58 12.81
C SER A 271 -15.92 21.77 14.19
N SER A 272 -16.61 21.30 15.23
CA SER A 272 -16.03 21.20 16.57
C SER A 272 -14.94 20.12 16.69
N TRP A 273 -14.83 19.23 15.68
CA TRP A 273 -13.85 18.15 15.55
C TRP A 273 -12.57 18.56 14.85
N LEU A 274 -12.50 19.79 14.30
CA LEU A 274 -11.41 20.24 13.42
C LEU A 274 -10.03 19.98 14.00
N LYS A 275 -9.80 20.33 15.28
CA LYS A 275 -8.49 20.11 15.92
C LYS A 275 -8.08 18.65 15.99
N LEU A 276 -9.04 17.74 16.20
CA LEU A 276 -8.77 16.31 16.26
C LEU A 276 -8.43 15.78 14.85
N PHE A 277 -9.16 16.25 13.84
CA PHE A 277 -8.87 15.94 12.44
C PHE A 277 -7.48 16.42 12.00
N GLU A 278 -7.11 17.66 12.36
CA GLU A 278 -5.79 18.22 12.08
C GLU A 278 -4.66 17.42 12.75
N GLU A 279 -4.84 17.03 14.02
CA GLU A 279 -3.84 16.17 14.70
C GLU A 279 -3.72 14.79 14.06
N GLY A 280 -4.84 14.19 13.60
CA GLY A 280 -4.78 12.96 12.80
C GLY A 280 -4.00 13.13 11.50
N ASN A 281 -4.19 14.25 10.80
CA ASN A 281 -3.43 14.59 9.59
C ASN A 281 -1.94 14.88 9.87
N ASN A 282 -1.60 15.39 11.06
CA ASN A 282 -0.22 15.54 11.49
C ASN A 282 0.47 14.17 11.60
N VAL A 283 -0.20 13.16 12.18
CA VAL A 283 0.32 11.78 12.21
C VAL A 283 0.54 11.24 10.81
N LEU A 284 -0.46 11.39 9.92
CA LEU A 284 -0.37 10.98 8.52
C LEU A 284 0.82 11.61 7.79
N THR A 285 1.03 12.91 8.01
CA THR A 285 2.14 13.66 7.41
C THR A 285 3.50 13.12 7.88
N GLU A 286 3.66 12.88 9.18
CA GLU A 286 4.92 12.35 9.72
C GLU A 286 5.17 10.90 9.29
N LEU A 287 4.12 10.08 9.12
CA LEU A 287 4.22 8.73 8.57
C LEU A 287 4.73 8.75 7.12
N ARG A 288 4.22 9.66 6.27
CA ARG A 288 4.67 9.76 4.87
C ARG A 288 6.13 10.17 4.72
N LYS A 289 6.65 11.00 5.64
CA LYS A 289 8.05 11.43 5.65
C LYS A 289 9.03 10.27 5.95
N THR A 290 8.58 9.14 6.48
CA THR A 290 9.47 8.01 6.78
C THR A 290 9.94 7.26 5.54
N SER A 291 9.18 7.32 4.43
CA SER A 291 9.58 6.73 3.14
C SER A 291 10.45 7.62 2.25
N GLU A 292 10.66 8.88 2.63
CA GLU A 292 11.36 9.89 1.82
C GLU A 292 12.85 10.05 2.18
N ASN A 293 13.43 9.13 2.97
CA ASN A 293 14.85 9.16 3.37
C ASN A 293 15.63 7.91 2.94
#